data_AF-A0AA38P6E7-F1
#
_entry.id   AF-A0AA38P6E7-F1
#
_cell.length_a   1.000
_cell.length_b   1.000
_cell.length_c   1.000
_cell.angle_alpha   90.00
_cell.angle_beta   90.00
_cell.angle_gamma   90.00
#
_symmetry.space_group_name_H-M   'P 1'
#
loop_
_entity.id
_entity.type
_entity.pdbx_description
1 polymer ?
#
loop_
_entity_poly.entity_id
_entity_poly.type
_entity_poly.pdbx_seq_one_letter_code
_entity_poly.pdbx_strand_id
1 'polypeptide(L)'
;MFRDLAQLGVKSSTSEKKSMSPTLRSDVYTTIDQCKAWLAGMRGQTGDGVSYAPMLNTIKKHFPNTTIGLEALGQIEVEVGVIVGGITNMVLEMSKWEALAGGMAMRTWVNTLVNVYATIPQSSKKERIARGIVLGINQKTEYSLMTKEFAARIQIISCLKSLCPKIFGTGSEEGRQAEAMLSSKLI
;
A
#
# COMPACT_ATOMS: atom_id res chain seq x y z
N MET A 1 28.51 -39.07 -44.18
CA MET A 1 27.25 -38.32 -44.39
C MET A 1 26.90 -37.65 -43.08
N PHE A 2 26.59 -36.36 -43.16
CA PHE A 2 26.46 -35.41 -42.06
C PHE A 2 25.13 -35.54 -41.29
N ARG A 3 25.14 -34.95 -40.07
CA ARG A 3 24.03 -34.52 -39.19
C ARG A 3 23.49 -35.53 -38.18
N ASP A 4 24.01 -35.43 -36.96
CA ASP A 4 23.17 -35.28 -35.77
C ASP A 4 23.94 -34.51 -34.68
N LEU A 5 23.87 -33.18 -34.81
CA LEU A 5 24.22 -32.19 -33.79
C LEU A 5 23.01 -31.29 -33.68
N ALA A 6 22.13 -31.55 -32.71
CA ALA A 6 21.32 -30.57 -31.98
C ALA A 6 20.12 -31.26 -31.34
N GLN A 7 20.22 -31.58 -30.05
CA GLN A 7 19.17 -31.29 -29.06
C GLN A 7 19.68 -31.62 -27.65
N LEU A 8 20.78 -30.98 -27.27
CA LEU A 8 20.96 -30.63 -25.86
C LEU A 8 19.89 -29.59 -25.55
N GLY A 9 18.78 -30.06 -24.99
CA GLY A 9 17.72 -29.22 -24.44
C GLY A 9 18.30 -28.33 -23.36
N VAL A 10 18.76 -27.15 -23.78
CA VAL A 10 18.91 -25.99 -22.91
C VAL A 10 17.52 -25.77 -22.31
N LYS A 11 17.36 -26.11 -21.03
CA LYS A 11 16.33 -25.48 -20.21
C LYS A 11 16.61 -23.99 -20.32
N SER A 12 15.91 -23.31 -21.23
CA SER A 12 15.80 -21.87 -21.15
C SER A 12 15.15 -21.62 -19.80
N SER A 13 15.97 -21.21 -18.84
CA SER A 13 15.48 -20.41 -17.73
C SER A 13 14.78 -19.25 -18.41
N THR A 14 13.45 -19.35 -18.55
CA THR A 14 12.59 -18.22 -18.79
C THR A 14 12.92 -17.27 -17.67
N SER A 15 13.80 -16.32 -17.97
CA SER A 15 13.76 -15.01 -17.39
C SER A 15 12.34 -14.55 -17.62
N GLU A 16 11.46 -14.85 -16.65
CA GLU A 16 10.20 -14.16 -16.50
C GLU A 16 10.58 -12.69 -16.58
N LYS A 17 10.34 -12.10 -17.74
CA LYS A 17 10.37 -10.65 -17.90
C LYS A 17 9.34 -10.20 -16.87
N LYS A 18 9.80 -9.82 -15.67
CA LYS A 18 8.98 -9.16 -14.68
C LYS A 18 8.29 -8.06 -15.47
N SER A 19 7.01 -8.22 -15.67
CA SER A 19 6.15 -7.28 -16.37
C SER A 19 5.05 -6.97 -15.39
N MET A 20 4.62 -5.72 -15.38
CA MET A 20 3.54 -5.29 -14.52
C MET A 20 2.31 -6.18 -14.78
N SER A 21 1.64 -6.63 -13.72
CA SER A 21 0.34 -7.30 -13.87
C SER A 21 -0.59 -6.41 -14.69
N PRO A 22 -1.26 -6.92 -15.76
CA PRO A 22 -1.99 -6.10 -16.72
C PRO A 22 -3.07 -5.21 -16.08
N THR A 23 -3.61 -5.62 -14.94
CA THR A 23 -4.68 -4.91 -14.23
C THR A 23 -4.19 -4.12 -13.02
N LEU A 24 -2.89 -4.10 -12.72
CA LEU A 24 -2.38 -3.48 -11.49
C LEU A 24 -2.82 -2.01 -11.37
N ARG A 25 -2.69 -1.23 -12.44
CA ARG A 25 -3.09 0.18 -12.46
C ARG A 25 -4.58 0.37 -12.16
N SER A 26 -5.47 -0.37 -12.82
CA SER A 26 -6.91 -0.27 -12.59
C SER A 26 -7.29 -0.73 -11.19
N ASP A 27 -6.65 -1.80 -10.72
CA ASP A 27 -6.87 -2.38 -9.40
C ASP A 27 -6.41 -1.42 -8.29
N VAL A 28 -5.31 -0.68 -8.48
CA VAL A 28 -4.85 0.38 -7.56
C VAL A 28 -5.95 1.42 -7.33
N TYR A 29 -6.44 2.07 -8.39
CA TYR A 29 -7.43 3.14 -8.24
C TYR A 29 -8.77 2.62 -7.70
N THR A 30 -9.19 1.44 -8.17
CA THR A 30 -10.40 0.77 -7.66
C THR A 30 -10.29 0.50 -6.16
N THR A 31 -9.13 0.01 -5.71
CA THR A 31 -8.91 -0.31 -4.28
C THR A 31 -8.81 0.97 -3.44
N ILE A 32 -8.22 2.05 -3.97
CA ILE A 32 -8.21 3.38 -3.31
C ILE A 32 -9.64 3.87 -3.08
N ASP A 33 -10.51 3.79 -4.09
CA ASP A 33 -11.90 4.24 -3.98
C ASP A 33 -12.71 3.37 -3.01
N GLN A 34 -12.51 2.05 -3.05
CA GLN A 34 -13.11 1.13 -2.08
C GLN A 34 -12.65 1.46 -0.65
N CYS A 35 -11.36 1.74 -0.46
CA CYS A 35 -10.78 2.07 0.84
C CYS A 35 -11.33 3.39 1.38
N LYS A 36 -11.44 4.41 0.51
CA LYS A 36 -12.11 5.67 0.84
C LYS A 36 -13.52 5.43 1.35
N ALA A 37 -14.32 4.64 0.63
CA ALA A 37 -15.69 4.35 1.00
C ALA A 37 -15.81 3.56 2.32
N TRP A 38 -14.92 2.60 2.54
CA TRP A 38 -14.88 1.80 3.77
C TRP A 38 -14.44 2.62 4.98
N LEU A 39 -13.36 3.40 4.88
CA LEU A 39 -12.87 4.27 5.96
C LEU A 39 -13.90 5.33 6.36
N ALA A 40 -14.67 5.84 5.38
CA ALA A 40 -15.76 6.77 5.61
C ALA A 40 -17.03 6.11 6.21
N GLY A 41 -17.09 4.79 6.31
CA GLY A 41 -18.28 4.06 6.77
C GLY A 41 -19.43 4.01 5.75
N MET A 42 -19.17 4.30 4.47
CA MET A 42 -20.19 4.25 3.41
C MET A 42 -20.41 2.84 2.85
N ARG A 43 -19.41 1.95 2.99
CA ARG A 43 -19.47 0.55 2.56
C ARG A 43 -18.96 -0.35 3.69
N GLY A 44 -19.85 -0.60 4.66
CA GLY A 44 -19.53 -1.37 5.86
C GLY A 44 -18.86 -0.54 6.97
N GLN A 45 -18.26 -1.20 7.95
CA GLN A 45 -17.60 -0.52 9.08
C GLN A 45 -16.14 -0.98 9.22
N THR A 46 -15.25 -0.05 9.55
CA THR A 46 -13.89 -0.40 9.98
C THR A 46 -13.94 -1.14 11.32
N GLY A 47 -13.24 -2.28 11.43
CA GLY A 47 -13.27 -3.12 12.62
C GLY A 47 -14.46 -4.07 12.69
N ASP A 48 -15.14 -4.35 11.58
CA ASP A 48 -16.22 -5.35 11.55
C ASP A 48 -15.76 -6.74 11.11
N GLY A 49 -14.47 -6.93 10.80
CA GLY A 49 -13.89 -8.21 10.43
C GLY A 49 -14.17 -8.66 9.00
N VAL A 50 -15.01 -7.96 8.22
CA VAL A 50 -15.51 -8.50 6.94
C VAL A 50 -15.56 -7.48 5.81
N SER A 51 -15.83 -6.21 6.10
CA SER A 51 -16.05 -5.20 5.05
C SER A 51 -14.79 -4.83 4.29
N TYR A 52 -13.62 -5.18 4.83
CA TYR A 52 -12.35 -5.02 4.11
C TYR A 52 -12.13 -6.08 3.01
N ALA A 53 -12.90 -7.17 2.99
CA ALA A 53 -12.63 -8.35 2.17
C ALA A 53 -12.50 -8.06 0.66
N PRO A 54 -13.32 -7.19 0.03
CA PRO A 54 -13.16 -6.86 -1.39
C PRO A 54 -11.79 -6.25 -1.72
N MET A 55 -11.30 -5.38 -0.84
CA MET A 55 -9.98 -4.76 -0.99
C MET A 55 -8.88 -5.79 -0.75
N LEU A 56 -9.01 -6.62 0.29
CA LEU A 56 -8.02 -7.66 0.58
C LEU A 56 -7.91 -8.66 -0.58
N ASN A 57 -9.03 -9.04 -1.21
CA ASN A 57 -9.01 -9.93 -2.38
C ASN A 57 -8.28 -9.29 -3.57
N THR A 58 -8.51 -7.99 -3.81
CA THR A 58 -7.81 -7.25 -4.86
C THR A 58 -6.31 -7.12 -4.57
N ILE A 59 -5.93 -6.88 -3.30
CA ILE A 59 -4.54 -6.85 -2.88
C ILE A 59 -3.89 -8.23 -3.07
N LYS A 60 -4.56 -9.30 -2.63
CA LYS A 60 -4.07 -10.69 -2.74
C LYS A 60 -3.81 -11.15 -4.18
N LYS A 61 -4.53 -10.59 -5.15
CA LYS A 61 -4.26 -10.82 -6.57
C LYS A 61 -2.84 -10.43 -6.98
N HIS A 62 -2.29 -9.38 -6.37
CA HIS A 62 -0.92 -8.89 -6.65
C HIS A 62 0.09 -9.29 -5.56
N PHE A 63 -0.38 -9.51 -4.33
CA PHE A 63 0.42 -9.89 -3.16
C PHE A 63 -0.26 -11.04 -2.39
N PRO A 64 -0.16 -12.30 -2.87
CA PRO A 64 -0.89 -13.44 -2.32
C PRO A 64 -0.66 -13.70 -0.83
N ASN A 65 0.52 -13.32 -0.32
CA ASN A 65 0.90 -13.49 1.08
C ASN A 65 0.24 -12.47 2.03
N THR A 66 -0.46 -11.45 1.50
CA THR A 66 -1.14 -10.45 2.33
C THR A 66 -2.33 -11.09 3.02
N THR A 67 -2.29 -11.19 4.34
CA THR A 67 -3.34 -11.82 5.15
C THR A 67 -3.67 -10.99 6.37
N ILE A 68 -4.92 -11.10 6.83
CA ILE A 68 -5.37 -10.64 8.14
C ILE A 68 -5.66 -11.93 8.92
N GLY A 69 -4.91 -12.16 10.01
CA GLY A 69 -5.08 -13.33 10.86
C GLY A 69 -6.40 -13.30 11.61
N LEU A 70 -6.86 -14.46 12.09
CA LEU A 70 -8.11 -14.57 12.86
C LEU A 70 -8.08 -13.74 14.14
N GLU A 71 -6.91 -13.60 14.74
CA GLU A 71 -6.64 -12.79 15.94
C GLU A 71 -6.81 -11.28 15.71
N ALA A 72 -6.77 -10.85 14.44
CA ALA A 72 -6.87 -9.45 14.03
C ALA A 72 -8.30 -9.06 13.58
N LEU A 73 -9.23 -10.02 13.52
CA LEU A 73 -10.61 -9.75 13.15
C LEU A 73 -11.28 -8.84 14.18
N GLY A 74 -11.87 -7.74 13.71
CA GLY A 74 -12.48 -6.73 14.57
C GLY A 74 -11.49 -5.73 15.18
N GLN A 75 -10.18 -5.89 14.92
CA GLN A 75 -9.16 -4.94 15.35
C GLN A 75 -8.92 -3.89 14.27
N ILE A 76 -9.56 -2.72 14.46
CA ILE A 76 -9.51 -1.58 13.54
C ILE A 76 -8.09 -1.26 13.09
N GLU A 77 -7.14 -1.19 14.03
CA GLU A 77 -5.74 -0.84 13.73
C GLU A 77 -5.11 -1.84 12.77
N VAL A 78 -5.33 -3.13 13.00
CA VAL A 78 -4.68 -4.19 12.23
C VAL A 78 -5.33 -4.32 10.85
N GLU A 79 -6.67 -4.30 10.78
CA GLU A 79 -7.41 -4.31 9.51
C GLU A 79 -7.00 -3.13 8.63
N VAL A 80 -7.06 -1.91 9.17
CA VAL A 80 -6.66 -0.70 8.46
C VAL A 80 -5.19 -0.78 8.07
N GLY A 81 -4.31 -1.26 8.95
CA GLY A 81 -2.89 -1.39 8.65
C GLY A 81 -2.59 -2.34 7.50
N VAL A 82 -3.23 -3.51 7.46
CA VAL A 82 -3.01 -4.46 6.36
C VAL A 82 -3.54 -3.91 5.04
N ILE A 83 -4.73 -3.30 5.02
CA ILE A 83 -5.28 -2.71 3.79
C ILE A 83 -4.44 -1.52 3.32
N VAL A 84 -4.05 -0.63 4.23
CA VAL A 84 -3.23 0.54 3.89
C VAL A 84 -1.87 0.13 3.38
N GLY A 85 -1.20 -0.82 4.05
CA GLY A 85 0.08 -1.37 3.59
C GLY A 85 -0.05 -2.07 2.23
N GLY A 86 -1.09 -2.87 2.03
CA GLY A 86 -1.35 -3.58 0.77
C GLY A 86 -1.57 -2.63 -0.41
N ILE A 87 -2.41 -1.60 -0.26
CA ILE A 87 -2.61 -0.56 -1.30
C ILE A 87 -1.29 0.17 -1.56
N THR A 88 -0.54 0.50 -0.51
CA THR A 88 0.75 1.17 -0.65
C THR A 88 1.74 0.30 -1.44
N ASN A 89 1.79 -1.01 -1.17
CA ASN A 89 2.60 -1.96 -1.94
C ASN A 89 2.18 -2.05 -3.40
N MET A 90 0.88 -2.05 -3.70
CA MET A 90 0.39 -2.00 -5.09
C MET A 90 0.85 -0.73 -5.81
N VAL A 91 0.79 0.42 -5.14
CA VAL A 91 1.27 1.71 -5.71
C VAL A 91 2.78 1.68 -5.91
N LEU A 92 3.55 1.15 -4.95
CA LEU A 92 5.01 1.03 -5.08
C LEU A 92 5.39 0.08 -6.22
N GLU A 93 4.74 -1.09 -6.31
CA GLU A 93 4.98 -2.03 -7.40
C GLU A 93 4.67 -1.40 -8.76
N MET A 94 3.56 -0.67 -8.89
CA MET A 94 3.24 0.09 -10.10
C MET A 94 4.34 1.12 -10.42
N SER A 95 4.91 1.78 -9.41
CA SER A 95 5.97 2.77 -9.60
C SER A 95 7.26 2.19 -10.20
N LYS A 96 7.56 0.90 -10.00
CA LYS A 96 8.73 0.25 -10.63
C LYS A 96 8.64 0.27 -12.15
N TRP A 97 7.42 0.09 -12.65
CA TRP A 97 7.13 -0.05 -14.06
C TRP A 97 6.83 1.31 -14.70
N GLU A 98 6.11 2.16 -13.97
CA GLU A 98 5.66 3.46 -14.42
C GLU A 98 5.93 4.51 -13.34
N ALA A 99 7.18 5.01 -13.28
CA ALA A 99 7.65 5.86 -12.19
C ALA A 99 6.78 7.11 -11.97
N LEU A 100 6.48 7.87 -13.02
CA LEU A 100 5.65 9.07 -12.94
C LEU A 100 4.21 8.75 -12.50
N ALA A 101 3.62 7.69 -13.05
CA ALA A 101 2.27 7.26 -12.68
C ALA A 101 2.22 6.77 -11.22
N GLY A 102 3.26 6.06 -10.77
CA GLY A 102 3.43 5.65 -9.37
C GLY A 102 3.51 6.85 -8.42
N GLY A 103 4.27 7.89 -8.79
CA GLY A 103 4.33 9.14 -8.03
C GLY A 103 2.97 9.85 -7.94
N MET A 104 2.19 9.85 -9.02
CA MET A 104 0.84 10.41 -9.04
C MET A 104 -0.16 9.57 -8.22
N ALA A 105 -0.14 8.25 -8.37
CA ALA A 105 -0.99 7.36 -7.58
C ALA A 105 -0.66 7.43 -6.09
N MET A 106 0.61 7.57 -5.70
CA MET A 106 0.98 7.78 -4.30
C MET A 106 0.43 9.08 -3.74
N ARG A 107 0.49 10.17 -4.52
CA ARG A 107 -0.13 11.45 -4.13
C ARG A 107 -1.63 11.30 -3.96
N THR A 108 -2.33 10.67 -4.90
CA THR A 108 -3.77 10.40 -4.81
C THR A 108 -4.08 9.57 -3.57
N TRP A 109 -3.31 8.50 -3.33
CA TRP A 109 -3.50 7.62 -2.18
C TRP A 109 -3.35 8.35 -0.85
N VAL A 110 -2.25 9.09 -0.66
CA VAL A 110 -2.02 9.88 0.55
C VAL A 110 -3.09 10.95 0.74
N ASN A 111 -3.48 11.65 -0.33
CA ASN A 111 -4.55 12.66 -0.25
C ASN A 111 -5.89 12.02 0.13
N THR A 112 -6.22 10.85 -0.39
CA THR A 112 -7.43 10.11 -0.02
C THR A 112 -7.44 9.77 1.47
N LEU A 113 -6.33 9.25 2.01
CA LEU A 113 -6.21 8.95 3.44
C LEU A 113 -6.40 10.18 4.32
N VAL A 114 -5.73 11.29 3.98
CA VAL A 114 -5.85 12.55 4.72
C VAL A 114 -7.28 13.08 4.68
N ASN A 115 -7.87 13.14 3.49
CA ASN A 115 -9.20 13.70 3.29
C ASN A 115 -10.26 12.88 4.02
N VAL A 116 -10.20 11.54 3.91
CA VAL A 116 -11.18 10.68 4.60
C VAL A 116 -10.99 10.76 6.11
N TYR A 117 -9.75 10.77 6.60
CA TYR A 117 -9.45 10.91 8.02
C TYR A 117 -9.98 12.23 8.60
N ALA A 118 -9.86 13.33 7.84
CA ALA A 118 -10.39 14.63 8.24
C ALA A 118 -11.92 14.62 8.44
N THR A 119 -12.66 13.82 7.66
CA THR A 119 -14.13 13.71 7.79
C THR A 119 -14.61 12.84 8.94
N ILE A 120 -13.73 12.02 9.53
CA ILE A 120 -14.13 11.14 10.64
C ILE A 120 -14.30 11.98 11.92
N PRO A 121 -15.43 11.87 12.64
CA PRO A 121 -15.63 12.56 13.92
C PRO A 121 -14.59 12.19 14.96
N GLN A 122 -14.20 13.15 15.81
CA GLN A 122 -13.27 12.90 16.92
C GLN A 122 -13.84 11.83 17.84
N SER A 123 -13.11 10.72 17.98
CA SER A 123 -13.53 9.52 18.70
C SER A 123 -12.36 8.58 18.88
N SER A 124 -12.47 7.64 19.82
CA SER A 124 -11.51 6.54 19.95
C SER A 124 -11.34 5.78 18.63
N LYS A 125 -12.42 5.59 17.86
CA LYS A 125 -12.38 4.99 16.52
C LYS A 125 -11.45 5.75 15.57
N LYS A 126 -11.50 7.08 15.57
CA LYS A 126 -10.63 7.92 14.73
C LYS A 126 -9.15 7.71 15.08
N GLU A 127 -8.82 7.67 16.36
CA GLU A 127 -7.45 7.41 16.82
C GLU A 127 -6.95 6.02 16.42
N ARG A 128 -7.81 5.00 16.53
CA ARG A 128 -7.48 3.63 16.09
C ARG A 128 -7.25 3.57 14.58
N ILE A 129 -8.04 4.29 13.78
CA ILE A 129 -7.82 4.43 12.33
C ILE A 129 -6.49 5.13 12.05
N ALA A 130 -6.16 6.22 12.76
CA ALA A 130 -4.86 6.90 12.63
C ALA A 130 -3.68 5.96 12.90
N ARG A 131 -3.74 5.20 14.00
CA ARG A 131 -2.72 4.18 14.35
C ARG A 131 -2.64 3.10 13.27
N GLY A 132 -3.78 2.65 12.74
CA GLY A 132 -3.84 1.68 11.64
C GLY A 132 -3.18 2.20 10.36
N ILE A 133 -3.44 3.46 9.97
CA ILE A 133 -2.80 4.07 8.81
C ILE A 133 -1.28 4.05 8.97
N VAL A 134 -0.79 4.48 10.14
CA VAL A 134 0.65 4.49 10.44
C VAL A 134 1.23 3.08 10.52
N LEU A 135 0.51 2.12 11.09
CA LEU A 135 0.89 0.70 11.08
C LEU A 135 1.07 0.20 9.64
N GLY A 136 0.17 0.56 8.73
CA GLY A 136 0.22 0.16 7.33
C GLY A 136 1.46 0.69 6.62
N ILE A 137 1.71 1.99 6.75
CA ILE A 137 2.88 2.64 6.15
C ILE A 137 4.17 2.12 6.78
N ASN A 138 4.27 2.13 8.11
CA ASN A 138 5.53 1.81 8.78
C ASN A 138 5.83 0.32 8.84
N GLN A 139 4.85 -0.58 8.94
CA GLN A 139 5.13 -2.00 9.23
C GLN A 139 4.65 -2.97 8.17
N LYS A 140 3.66 -2.60 7.34
CA LYS A 140 3.08 -3.48 6.33
C LYS A 140 3.47 -3.10 4.89
N THR A 141 4.23 -2.01 4.72
CA THR A 141 4.73 -1.57 3.42
C THR A 141 6.12 -2.14 3.14
N GLU A 142 6.31 -2.69 1.95
CA GLU A 142 7.58 -3.19 1.44
C GLU A 142 8.24 -2.13 0.56
N TYR A 143 9.16 -1.34 1.13
CA TYR A 143 9.84 -0.25 0.41
C TYR A 143 10.85 -0.72 -0.64
N SER A 144 11.22 -2.01 -0.63
CA SER A 144 11.94 -2.65 -1.74
C SER A 144 11.18 -2.51 -3.06
N LEU A 145 9.86 -2.31 -2.98
CA LEU A 145 9.01 -2.17 -4.14
C LEU A 145 9.09 -0.79 -4.80
N MET A 146 9.72 0.20 -4.17
CA MET A 146 9.75 1.56 -4.69
C MET A 146 10.59 1.66 -5.98
N THR A 147 10.17 2.53 -6.90
CA THR A 147 10.96 2.88 -8.08
C THR A 147 12.37 3.35 -7.72
N LYS A 148 13.33 3.04 -8.62
CA LYS A 148 14.71 3.53 -8.52
C LYS A 148 14.90 4.90 -9.18
N GLU A 149 13.91 5.38 -9.94
CA GLU A 149 14.00 6.70 -10.57
C GLU A 149 13.96 7.81 -9.52
N PHE A 150 15.01 8.63 -9.50
CA PHE A 150 15.25 9.60 -8.42
C PHE A 150 14.07 10.57 -8.21
N ALA A 151 13.58 11.22 -9.26
CA ALA A 151 12.52 12.22 -9.15
C ALA A 151 11.22 11.63 -8.59
N ALA A 152 10.77 10.49 -9.15
CA ALA A 152 9.58 9.79 -8.69
C ALA A 152 9.75 9.23 -7.27
N ARG A 153 10.94 8.70 -6.94
CA ARG A 153 11.27 8.20 -5.61
C ARG A 153 11.16 9.30 -4.56
N ILE A 154 11.76 10.47 -4.80
CA ILE A 154 11.66 11.62 -3.88
C ILE A 154 10.21 12.10 -3.74
N GLN A 155 9.44 12.14 -4.82
CA GLN A 155 8.03 12.48 -4.76
C GLN A 155 7.23 11.50 -3.89
N ILE A 156 7.44 10.19 -4.06
CA ILE A 156 6.78 9.14 -3.26
C ILE A 156 7.13 9.30 -1.77
N ILE A 157 8.42 9.45 -1.46
CA ILE A 157 8.93 9.65 -0.10
C ILE A 157 8.29 10.90 0.53
N SER A 158 8.27 12.01 -0.19
CA SER A 158 7.68 13.27 0.29
C SER A 158 6.18 13.12 0.56
N CYS A 159 5.43 12.45 -0.32
CA CYS A 159 4.02 12.17 -0.10
C CYS A 159 3.80 11.37 1.19
N LEU A 160 4.53 10.27 1.37
CA LEU A 160 4.41 9.40 2.54
C LEU A 160 4.77 10.12 3.84
N LYS A 161 5.87 10.88 3.85
CA LYS A 161 6.28 11.66 5.03
C LYS A 161 5.25 12.72 5.42
N SER A 162 4.55 13.30 4.45
CA SER A 162 3.50 14.30 4.73
C SER A 162 2.28 13.73 5.48
N LEU A 163 2.11 12.40 5.53
CA LEU A 163 0.93 11.76 6.10
C LEU A 163 0.87 11.91 7.64
N CYS A 164 1.98 11.64 8.34
CA CYS A 164 2.05 11.68 9.80
C CYS A 164 1.65 13.04 10.40
N PRO A 165 2.22 14.19 9.97
CA PRO A 165 1.83 15.50 10.51
C PRO A 165 0.38 15.88 10.15
N LYS A 166 -0.18 15.36 9.05
CA LYS A 166 -1.58 15.59 8.67
C LYS A 166 -2.58 14.78 9.50
N ILE A 167 -2.16 13.64 10.05
CA ILE A 167 -3.01 12.77 10.87
C ILE A 167 -2.95 13.13 12.36
N PHE A 168 -1.74 13.31 12.89
CA PHE A 168 -1.52 13.55 14.33
C PHE A 168 -1.29 15.03 14.68
N GLY A 169 -1.16 15.90 13.67
CA GLY A 169 -0.76 17.29 13.87
C GLY A 169 0.76 17.46 13.89
N THR A 170 1.20 18.62 13.38
CA THR A 170 2.61 19.00 13.32
C THR A 170 3.22 19.05 14.72
N GLY A 171 4.34 18.34 14.93
CA GLY A 171 5.09 18.37 16.19
C GLY A 171 4.57 17.44 17.29
N SER A 172 3.48 16.69 17.05
CA SER A 172 3.02 15.64 17.96
C SER A 172 4.11 14.60 18.24
N GLU A 173 4.12 14.02 19.44
CA GLU A 173 5.09 12.98 19.79
C GLU A 173 4.89 11.71 18.95
N GLU A 174 3.64 11.29 18.80
CA GLU A 174 3.24 10.16 17.96
C GLU A 174 3.61 10.38 16.49
N GLY A 175 3.38 11.60 15.98
CA GLY A 175 3.77 11.98 14.63
C GLY A 175 5.28 11.92 14.42
N ARG A 176 6.07 12.43 15.38
CA ARG A 176 7.54 12.37 15.34
C ARG A 176 8.06 10.94 15.39
N GLN A 177 7.52 10.10 16.27
CA GLN A 177 7.91 8.69 16.37
C GLN A 177 7.59 7.93 15.07
N ALA A 178 6.39 8.15 14.53
CA ALA A 178 5.97 7.55 13.27
C ALA A 178 6.86 7.99 12.09
N GLU A 179 7.20 9.28 12.01
CA GLU A 179 8.06 9.83 10.97
C GLU A 179 9.51 9.34 11.09
N ALA A 180 10.03 9.21 12.31
CA ALA A 180 11.37 8.66 12.55
C ALA A 180 11.44 7.19 12.09
N MET A 181 10.43 6.39 12.43
CA MET A 181 10.34 5.00 11.98
C MET A 181 10.24 4.91 10.46
N LEU A 182 9.42 5.76 9.82
CA LEU A 182 9.33 5.83 8.37
C LEU A 182 10.67 6.19 7.74
N SER A 183 11.32 7.23 8.26
CA SER A 183 12.60 7.73 7.74
C SER A 183 13.68 6.64 7.78
N SER A 184 13.73 5.84 8.85
CA SER A 184 14.69 4.74 8.97
C SER A 184 14.58 3.67 7.86
N LYS A 185 13.43 3.59 7.19
CA LYS A 185 13.16 2.61 6.12
C LYS A 185 13.35 3.16 4.71
N LEU A 186 13.45 4.48 4.58
CA LEU A 186 13.51 5.18 3.31
C LEU A 186 14.94 5.63 2.94
N ILE A 187 15.86 5.55 3.91
CA ILE A 187 17.31 5.71 3.76
C ILE A 187 17.89 4.40 3.20
#